data_AF-W2JFH3-F1
#
_entry.id   AF-W2JFH3-F1
#
_cell.length_a   1.000
_cell.length_b   1.000
_cell.length_c   1.000
_cell.angle_alpha   90.00
_cell.angle_beta   90.00
_cell.angle_gamma   90.00
#
_symmetry.space_group_name_H-M   'P 1'
#
loop_
_entity.id
_entity.type
_entity.pdbx_description
1 polymer ?
#
loop_
_entity_poly.entity_id
_entity_poly.type
_entity_poly.pdbx_seq_one_letter_code
_entity_poly.pdbx_strand_id
1 'polypeptide(L)'
;MADAEAAQQNAVIRVFGADCEFVYLMCFFHVMAKVHEKRKSVPDRLRDQAMADVYDLLFAASQDVYDEQVKTILTSWSDEEQMVWFRGYFERT
;
A
#
# COMPACT_ATOMS: atom_id res chain seq x y z
N MET A 1 -4.07 -0.61 -12.97
CA MET A 1 -3.63 -1.10 -11.64
C MET A 1 -3.06 -2.49 -11.80
N ALA A 2 -1.89 -2.76 -11.26
CA ALA A 2 -1.30 -4.10 -11.28
C ALA A 2 -0.56 -4.37 -9.97
N ASP A 3 0.22 -5.45 -9.88
CA ASP A 3 1.04 -5.70 -8.68
C ASP A 3 2.27 -4.76 -8.63
N ALA A 4 3.09 -4.95 -7.59
CA ALA A 4 4.31 -4.19 -7.34
C ALA A 4 5.51 -4.64 -8.20
N GLU A 5 5.29 -5.50 -9.18
CA GLU A 5 6.36 -6.12 -9.94
C GLU A 5 6.92 -5.13 -10.97
N ALA A 6 8.23 -4.91 -10.89
CA ALA A 6 8.90 -3.88 -11.69
C ALA A 6 8.84 -4.18 -13.20
N ALA A 7 8.86 -5.45 -13.62
CA ALA A 7 8.78 -5.78 -15.04
C ALA A 7 7.38 -5.46 -15.63
N GLN A 8 6.30 -5.62 -14.87
CA GLN A 8 4.95 -5.16 -15.28
C GLN A 8 4.93 -3.66 -15.49
N GLN A 9 5.42 -2.89 -14.51
CA GLN A 9 5.50 -1.43 -14.63
C GLN A 9 6.37 -1.01 -15.82
N ASN A 10 7.56 -1.59 -15.97
CA ASN A 10 8.48 -1.31 -17.07
C ASN A 10 7.87 -1.66 -18.43
N ALA A 11 7.14 -2.77 -18.53
CA ALA A 11 6.46 -3.16 -19.77
C ALA A 11 5.39 -2.14 -20.16
N VAL A 12 4.56 -1.70 -19.20
CA VAL A 12 3.53 -0.68 -19.44
C VAL A 12 4.17 0.65 -19.87
N ILE A 13 5.21 1.11 -19.18
CA ILE A 13 5.95 2.34 -19.53
C ILE A 13 6.55 2.22 -20.92
N ARG A 14 7.18 1.08 -21.25
CA ARG A 14 7.81 0.90 -22.56
C ARG A 14 6.82 0.91 -23.72
N VAL A 15 5.62 0.38 -23.53
CA VAL A 15 4.62 0.24 -24.61
C VAL A 15 3.75 1.50 -24.72
N PHE A 16 3.36 2.11 -23.60
CA PHE A 16 2.38 3.19 -23.59
C PHE A 16 2.96 4.55 -23.21
N GLY A 17 4.15 4.61 -22.59
CA GLY A 17 4.71 5.83 -21.99
C GLY A 17 5.09 6.93 -22.98
N ALA A 18 5.21 6.62 -24.27
CA ALA A 18 5.46 7.62 -25.31
C ALA A 18 4.17 8.28 -25.83
N ASP A 19 3.06 7.55 -25.85
CA ASP A 19 1.84 7.92 -26.58
C ASP A 19 0.62 8.17 -25.67
N CYS A 20 0.72 7.84 -24.38
CA CYS A 20 -0.38 7.92 -23.43
C CYS A 20 0.07 8.55 -22.11
N GLU A 21 -0.75 9.44 -21.56
CA GLU A 21 -0.64 9.85 -20.17
C GLU A 21 -1.38 8.83 -19.30
N PHE A 22 -0.68 8.25 -18.33
CA PHE A 22 -1.27 7.34 -17.36
C PHE A 22 -0.54 7.41 -16.01
N VAL A 23 -1.25 7.00 -14.96
CA VAL A 23 -0.66 6.78 -13.64
C VAL A 23 -0.67 5.28 -13.37
N TYR A 24 0.51 4.73 -13.10
CA TYR A 24 0.64 3.33 -12.69
C TYR A 24 0.33 3.23 -11.20
N LEU A 25 -0.77 2.59 -10.85
CA LEU A 25 -1.24 2.44 -9.47
C LEU A 25 -1.15 0.99 -9.01
N MET A 26 -0.76 0.79 -7.75
CA MET A 26 -0.82 -0.50 -7.08
C MET A 26 -2.26 -0.98 -6.98
N CYS A 27 -2.50 -2.26 -7.27
CA CYS A 27 -3.82 -2.86 -7.12
C CYS A 27 -4.19 -3.00 -5.63
N PHE A 28 -5.30 -2.39 -5.22
CA PHE A 28 -5.82 -2.52 -3.86
C PHE A 28 -5.98 -3.98 -3.41
N PHE A 29 -6.54 -4.85 -4.25
CA PHE A 29 -6.70 -6.26 -3.91
C PHE A 29 -5.37 -6.99 -3.73
N HIS A 30 -4.32 -6.56 -4.44
CA HIS A 30 -2.98 -7.09 -4.22
C HIS A 30 -2.45 -6.67 -2.84
N VAL A 31 -2.59 -5.40 -2.48
CA VAL A 31 -2.24 -4.89 -1.13
C VAL A 31 -2.99 -5.68 -0.05
N MET A 32 -4.30 -5.84 -0.18
CA MET A 32 -5.11 -6.60 0.80
C MET A 32 -4.71 -8.06 0.89
N ALA A 33 -4.36 -8.71 -0.22
CA ALA A 33 -3.83 -10.07 -0.20
C ALA A 33 -2.54 -10.14 0.63
N LYS A 34 -1.62 -9.19 0.45
CA LYS A 34 -0.36 -9.10 1.21
C LYS A 34 -0.57 -8.81 2.68
N VAL A 35 -1.51 -7.93 3.02
CA VAL A 35 -1.91 -7.69 4.42
C VAL A 35 -2.48 -8.96 5.05
N HIS A 36 -3.36 -9.67 4.33
CA HIS A 36 -3.97 -10.91 4.80
C HIS A 36 -2.98 -12.07 4.95
N GLU A 37 -1.95 -12.17 4.10
CA GLU A 37 -0.86 -13.16 4.25
C GLU A 37 -0.13 -12.98 5.60
N LYS A 38 0.03 -11.73 6.05
CA LYS A 38 0.81 -11.36 7.24
C LYS A 38 0.02 -11.31 8.53
N ARG A 39 -1.28 -11.54 8.41
CA ARG A 39 -2.26 -11.65 9.49
C ARG A 39 -1.87 -12.59 10.63
N LYS A 40 -1.18 -13.70 10.33
CA LYS A 40 -0.86 -14.75 11.31
C LYS A 40 0.33 -14.41 12.20
N SER A 41 1.15 -13.43 11.83
CA SER A 41 2.38 -13.06 12.56
C SER A 41 2.20 -11.88 13.51
N VAL A 42 0.98 -11.35 13.66
CA VAL A 42 0.70 -10.08 14.34
C VAL A 42 -0.54 -10.25 15.23
N PRO A 43 -0.57 -9.69 16.46
CA PRO A 43 -1.75 -9.73 17.33
C PRO A 43 -3.03 -9.23 16.65
N ASP A 44 -4.17 -9.81 17.04
CA ASP A 44 -5.49 -9.50 16.48
C ASP A 44 -5.80 -7.99 16.44
N ARG A 45 -5.51 -7.26 17.51
CA ARG A 45 -5.68 -5.80 17.56
C ARG A 45 -4.92 -5.09 16.45
N LEU A 46 -3.64 -5.44 16.28
CA LEU A 46 -2.76 -4.80 15.30
C LEU A 46 -3.13 -5.22 13.87
N ARG A 47 -3.58 -6.46 13.68
CA ARG A 47 -4.18 -6.88 12.41
C ARG A 47 -5.38 -6.02 12.05
N ASP A 48 -6.32 -5.87 12.97
CA ASP A 48 -7.57 -5.16 12.71
C ASP A 48 -7.28 -3.67 12.45
N GLN A 49 -6.30 -3.10 13.17
CA GLN A 49 -5.75 -1.77 12.89
C GLN A 49 -5.18 -1.67 11.46
N ALA A 50 -4.25 -2.55 11.07
CA ALA A 50 -3.65 -2.51 9.75
C ALA A 50 -4.69 -2.66 8.63
N MET A 51 -5.73 -3.46 8.83
CA MET A 51 -6.84 -3.58 7.88
C MET A 51 -7.64 -2.29 7.79
N ALA A 52 -8.03 -1.70 8.92
CA ALA A 52 -8.77 -0.44 8.96
C ALA A 52 -7.99 0.70 8.29
N ASP A 53 -6.72 0.85 8.62
CA ASP A 53 -5.83 1.86 8.06
C ASP A 53 -5.74 1.76 6.52
N VAL A 54 -5.65 0.54 5.99
CA VAL A 54 -5.58 0.32 4.53
C VAL A 54 -6.92 0.61 3.84
N TYR A 55 -8.05 0.38 4.51
CA TYR A 55 -9.35 0.81 4.01
C TYR A 55 -9.50 2.33 4.05
N ASP A 56 -9.04 3.00 5.10
CA ASP A 56 -9.07 4.47 5.19
C ASP A 56 -8.28 5.11 4.05
N LEU A 57 -7.13 4.54 3.70
CA LEU A 57 -6.34 4.95 2.54
C LEU A 57 -7.07 4.76 1.21
N LEU A 58 -7.84 3.67 1.05
CA LEU A 58 -8.64 3.44 -0.17
C LEU A 58 -9.71 4.54 -0.36
N PHE A 59 -10.25 5.05 0.73
CA PHE A 59 -11.33 6.06 0.72
C PHE A 59 -10.82 7.49 0.87
N ALA A 60 -9.52 7.73 0.75
CA ALA A 60 -8.94 9.07 0.72
C ALA A 60 -9.61 9.92 -0.38
N ALA A 61 -10.06 11.12 -0.02
CA ALA A 61 -10.81 12.00 -0.93
C ALA A 61 -9.94 12.63 -2.03
N SER A 62 -8.62 12.64 -1.85
CA SER A 62 -7.64 13.16 -2.80
C SER A 62 -6.26 12.55 -2.54
N GLN A 63 -5.32 12.79 -3.47
CA GLN A 63 -3.92 12.40 -3.29
C GLN A 63 -3.28 13.09 -2.07
N ASP A 64 -3.54 14.39 -1.85
CA ASP A 64 -2.99 15.09 -0.69
C ASP A 64 -3.50 14.49 0.64
N VAL A 65 -4.78 14.12 0.69
CA VAL A 65 -5.36 13.45 1.87
C VAL A 65 -4.72 12.07 2.06
N TYR A 66 -4.53 11.32 0.97
CA TYR A 66 -3.85 10.04 1.00
C TYR A 66 -2.42 10.17 1.54
N ASP A 67 -1.64 11.12 1.03
CA ASP A 67 -0.24 11.31 1.41
C ASP A 67 -0.10 11.67 2.90
N GLU A 68 -0.98 12.50 3.43
CA GLU A 68 -1.01 12.83 4.87
C GLU A 68 -1.48 11.65 5.74
N GLN A 69 -2.47 10.89 5.28
CA GLN A 69 -2.92 9.67 5.97
C GLN A 69 -1.81 8.61 6.01
N VAL A 70 -1.11 8.37 4.90
CA VAL A 70 0.03 7.42 4.85
C VAL A 70 1.09 7.80 5.88
N LYS A 71 1.50 9.09 5.95
CA LYS A 71 2.48 9.54 6.95
C LYS A 71 2.01 9.30 8.37
N THR A 72 0.74 9.58 8.65
CA THR A 72 0.14 9.40 9.97
C THR A 72 0.11 7.93 10.37
N ILE A 73 -0.33 7.05 9.47
CA ILE A 73 -0.39 5.59 9.66
C ILE A 73 1.01 5.02 9.87
N LEU A 74 1.99 5.37 9.01
CA LEU A 74 3.37 4.88 9.14
C LEU A 74 4.03 5.36 10.44
N THR A 75 3.69 6.55 10.91
CA THR A 75 4.14 7.05 12.21
C THR A 75 3.54 6.22 13.34
N SER A 76 2.22 6.01 13.34
CA SER A 76 1.55 5.17 14.36
C SER A 76 2.05 3.73 14.37
N TRP A 77 2.34 3.16 13.21
CA TRP A 77 2.91 1.81 13.12
C TRP A 77 4.36 1.74 13.59
N SER A 78 5.10 2.86 13.61
CA SER A 78 6.49 2.88 14.06
C SER A 78 6.63 2.66 15.56
N ASP A 79 5.56 2.88 16.34
CA ASP A 79 5.54 2.63 17.78
C ASP A 79 5.36 1.13 18.13
N GLU A 80 5.06 0.27 17.14
CA GLU A 80 4.71 -1.13 17.33
C GLU A 80 5.69 -2.05 16.59
N GLU A 81 6.54 -2.79 17.30
CA GLU A 81 7.58 -3.66 16.71
C GLU A 81 7.01 -4.71 15.74
N GLN A 82 5.80 -5.20 16.01
CA GLN A 82 5.11 -6.19 15.17
C GLN A 82 4.60 -5.60 13.84
N MET A 83 4.61 -4.27 13.67
CA MET A 83 4.16 -3.58 12.46
C MET A 83 5.29 -3.30 11.45
N VAL A 84 6.55 -3.62 11.79
CA VAL A 84 7.72 -3.38 10.92
C VAL A 84 7.54 -3.93 9.51
N TRP A 85 6.93 -5.11 9.37
CA TRP A 85 6.69 -5.69 8.05
C TRP A 85 5.72 -4.86 7.21
N PHE A 86 4.61 -4.40 7.80
CA PHE A 86 3.61 -3.58 7.10
C PHE A 86 4.23 -2.25 6.69
N ARG A 87 4.93 -1.59 7.62
CA ARG A 87 5.66 -0.35 7.33
C ARG A 87 6.61 -0.51 6.14
N GLY A 88 7.47 -1.52 6.17
CA GLY A 88 8.41 -1.76 5.08
C GLY A 88 7.74 -2.16 3.76
N TYR A 89 6.52 -2.72 3.79
CA TYR A 89 5.75 -2.97 2.56
C TYR A 89 5.24 -1.66 1.92
N PHE A 90 4.68 -0.76 2.73
CA PHE A 90 4.13 0.51 2.26
C PHE A 90 5.21 1.56 1.91
N GLU A 91 6.38 1.55 2.55
CA GLU A 91 7.50 2.45 2.21
C GLU A 91 8.21 2.08 0.89
N ARG A 92 8.03 0.85 0.40
CA ARG A 92 8.60 0.37 -0.88
C ARG A 92 7.70 0.63 -2.08
N THR A 93 6.46 1.03 -1.81
CA THR A 93 5.43 1.29 -2.82
C THR A 93 5.45 2.78 -3.17
#